data_AF-A0A3E5BCW0-F1
#
_entry.id   AF-A0A3E5BCW0-F1
#
_cell.length_a   1.000
_cell.length_b   1.000
_cell.length_c   1.000
_cell.angle_alpha   90.00
_cell.angle_beta   90.00
_cell.angle_gamma   90.00
#
_symmetry.space_group_name_H-M   'P 1'
#
loop_
_entity.id
_entity.type
_entity.pdbx_description
1 polymer ?
#
loop_
_entity_poly.entity_id
_entity_poly.type
_entity_poly.pdbx_seq_one_letter_code
_entity_poly.pdbx_strand_id
1 'polypeptide(L)' 'MAKKETSTKSFVLRVDAATMDALEKWAADEFRSTNGQLQWIIAEALRKSGRMKKIKNTPPPQESET' A
#
# COMPACT_ATOMS: atom_id res chain seq x y z
N MET A 1 -6.27 -11.11 -23.99
CA MET A 1 -6.02 -9.87 -23.22
C MET A 1 -5.72 -10.29 -21.79
N ALA A 2 -4.44 -10.32 -21.37
CA ALA A 2 -4.06 -10.81 -20.06
C ALA A 2 -4.41 -9.77 -18.98
N LYS A 3 -5.34 -10.14 -18.08
CA LYS A 3 -5.77 -9.33 -16.95
C LYS A 3 -4.60 -9.32 -15.95
N LYS A 4 -3.92 -8.17 -15.80
CA LYS A 4 -2.86 -8.00 -14.81
C LYS A 4 -3.53 -7.97 -13.43
N GLU A 5 -3.63 -9.13 -12.79
CA GLU A 5 -4.16 -9.22 -11.43
C GLU A 5 -3.17 -8.52 -10.50
N THR A 6 -3.56 -7.34 -10.04
CA THR A 6 -2.79 -6.57 -9.08
C THR A 6 -3.14 -7.17 -7.72
N SER A 7 -2.49 -8.30 -7.39
CA SER A 7 -2.75 -9.05 -6.16
C SER A 7 -2.55 -8.13 -4.96
N THR A 8 -3.66 -7.66 -4.41
CA THR A 8 -3.69 -6.79 -3.24
C THR A 8 -3.61 -7.70 -2.03
N LYS A 9 -2.52 -7.58 -1.27
CA LYS A 9 -2.34 -8.36 -0.04
C LYS A 9 -2.94 -7.60 1.13
N SER A 10 -3.98 -8.15 1.73
CA SER A 10 -4.57 -7.63 2.97
C SER A 10 -3.76 -8.09 4.17
N PHE A 11 -3.45 -7.17 5.08
CA PHE A 11 -2.78 -7.47 6.34
C PHE A 11 -3.39 -6.63 7.47
N VAL A 12 -3.29 -7.12 8.71
CA VAL A 12 -3.77 -6.39 9.89
C VAL A 12 -2.65 -5.46 10.38
N LEU A 13 -2.92 -4.16 10.39
CA LEU A 13 -2.03 -3.14 10.95
C LEU A 13 -2.47 -2.83 12.39
N ARG A 14 -1.52 -2.84 13.33
CA ARG A 14 -1.75 -2.38 14.70
C ARG A 14 -1.22 -0.96 14.84
N VAL A 15 -2.09 -0.06 15.27
CA VAL A 15 -1.83 1.37 15.47
C VAL A 15 -2.67 1.82 16.65
N ASP A 16 -2.18 2.80 17.41
CA ASP A 16 -2.94 3.39 18.50
C ASP A 16 -4.08 4.28 17.97
N ALA A 17 -5.06 4.54 18.83
CA ALA A 17 -6.26 5.30 18.45
C ALA A 17 -5.94 6.74 18.04
N ALA A 18 -4.98 7.40 18.71
CA ALA A 18 -4.63 8.78 18.39
C ALA A 18 -3.99 8.89 17.00
N THR A 19 -3.16 7.93 16.63
CA THR A 19 -2.58 7.83 15.28
C THR A 19 -3.66 7.59 14.22
N MET A 20 -4.64 6.73 14.51
CA MET A 20 -5.76 6.49 13.59
C MET A 20 -6.62 7.74 13.37
N ASP A 21 -6.98 8.44 14.44
CA ASP A 21 -7.77 9.68 14.36
C ASP A 21 -7.04 10.76 13.56
N ALA A 22 -5.73 10.89 13.75
CA ALA A 22 -4.90 11.85 13.00
C ALA A 22 -4.86 11.47 11.50
N LEU A 23 -4.74 10.17 11.18
CA LEU A 23 -4.73 9.69 9.80
C LEU A 23 -6.08 9.90 9.10
N GLU A 24 -7.20 9.66 9.80
CA GLU A 24 -8.54 9.87 9.27
C GLU A 24 -8.81 11.35 8.97
N LYS A 25 -8.41 12.25 9.88
CA LYS A 25 -8.50 13.70 9.66
C LYS A 25 -7.69 14.13 8.45
N TRP A 26 -6.44 13.68 8.34
CA TRP A 26 -5.60 14.02 7.19
C TRP A 26 -6.18 13.48 5.87
N ALA A 27 -6.70 12.25 5.88
CA ALA A 27 -7.37 11.69 4.72
C ALA A 27 -8.61 12.53 4.33
N ALA A 28 -9.41 12.95 5.30
CA ALA A 28 -10.58 13.81 5.08
C ALA A 28 -10.20 15.19 4.51
N ASP A 29 -9.14 15.81 5.04
CA ASP A 29 -8.63 17.11 4.58
C ASP A 29 -8.19 17.06 3.11
N GLU A 30 -7.67 15.92 2.66
CA GLU A 30 -7.23 15.70 1.27
C GLU A 30 -8.31 15.04 0.39
N PHE A 31 -9.55 14.90 0.88
CA PHE A 31 -10.66 14.22 0.19
C PHE A 31 -10.30 12.79 -0.27
N ARG A 32 -9.62 12.03 0.58
CA ARG A 32 -9.20 10.65 0.36
C ARG A 32 -9.80 9.71 1.40
N SER A 33 -9.82 8.41 1.07
CA SER A 33 -10.07 7.37 2.08
C SER A 33 -8.82 7.14 2.92
N THR A 34 -9.01 6.69 4.16
CA THR A 34 -7.91 6.32 5.08
C THR A 34 -6.96 5.30 4.45
N ASN A 35 -7.50 4.31 3.71
CA ASN A 35 -6.68 3.33 2.99
C ASN A 35 -5.87 3.96 1.85
N GLY A 36 -6.47 4.87 1.07
CA GLY A 36 -5.76 5.60 0.02
C GLY A 36 -4.66 6.49 0.59
N GLN A 37 -4.91 7.12 1.74
CA GLN A 37 -3.90 7.91 2.43
C GLN A 37 -2.75 7.06 2.96
N LEU A 38 -3.05 5.91 3.57
CA LEU A 38 -2.03 4.96 4.01
C LEU A 38 -1.16 4.47 2.86
N GLN A 39 -1.76 4.14 1.71
CA GLN A 39 -1.04 3.74 0.51
C GLN A 39 -0.11 4.84 0.00
N TRP A 40 -0.58 6.09 -0.01
CA TRP A 40 0.22 7.24 -0.42
C TRP A 40 1.43 7.44 0.50
N ILE A 41 1.21 7.44 1.83
CA ILE A 41 2.28 7.58 2.83
C ILE A 41 3.34 6.49 2.64
N ILE A 42 2.92 5.22 2.50
CA ILE A 42 3.84 4.09 2.32
C ILE A 42 4.63 4.25 1.01
N ALA A 43 3.95 4.57 -0.09
CA ALA A 43 4.62 4.77 -1.38
C ALA A 43 5.63 5.93 -1.33
N GLU A 44 5.25 7.03 -0.69
CA GLU A 44 6.12 8.18 -0.53
C GLU A 44 7.33 7.87 0.36
N ALA A 45 7.12 7.18 1.49
CA ALA A 45 8.19 6.76 2.40
C ALA A 45 9.16 5.76 1.73
N LEU A 46 8.65 4.81 0.95
CA LEU A 46 9.47 3.88 0.17
C LEU A 46 10.30 4.61 -0.91
N ARG A 47 9.71 5.62 -1.57
CA ARG A 47 10.40 6.45 -2.56
C ARG A 47 11.50 7.28 -1.89
N LYS A 48 11.19 7.97 -0.79
CA LYS A 48 12.13 8.80 -0.02
C LYS A 48 13.29 7.98 0.55
N SER A 49 13.02 6.76 1.01
CA SER A 49 14.05 5.84 1.52
C SER A 49 14.87 5.14 0.43
N GLY A 50 14.55 5.34 -0.86
CA GLY A 50 15.20 4.63 -1.97
C GLY A 50 14.90 3.12 -1.99
N ARG A 51 13.97 2.65 -1.16
CA ARG A 51 13.57 1.24 -1.04
C ARG A 51 12.53 0.83 -2.07
N MET A 52 11.91 1.80 -2.74
CA MET A 52 11.04 1.54 -3.88
C MET A 52 11.88 1.05 -5.06
N LYS A 53 12.09 -0.26 -5.15
CA LYS A 53 12.65 -0.87 -6.35
C LYS A 53 11.73 -0.49 -7.51
N LYS A 54 12.26 0.17 -8.54
CA LYS A 54 11.57 0.28 -9.84
C LYS A 54 11.05 -1.11 -10.15
N ILE A 55 9.73 -1.28 -10.20
CA ILE A 55 9.11 -2.56 -10.52
C ILE A 55 9.52 -2.86 -11.96
N LYS A 56 10.68 -3.51 -12.14
CA LYS A 56 10.88 -4.38 -13.29
C LYS A 56 9.76 -5.39 -13.16
N ASN A 57 8.95 -5.53 -14.20
CA ASN A 57 7.89 -6.53 -14.30
C ASN A 57 8.49 -7.91 -14.00
N THR A 58 8.57 -8.30 -12.74
CA THR A 58 8.88 -9.66 -12.32
C THR A 58 7.52 -10.29 -12.08
N PRO A 59 7.07 -11.21 -12.95
CA PRO A 59 5.84 -11.94 -12.70
C PRO A 59 5.98 -12.70 -11.36
N PRO A 60 4.88 -12.87 -10.62
CA PRO A 60 4.91 -13.57 -9.34
C PRO A 60 5.48 -14.98 -9.51
N PRO A 61 6.21 -15.51 -8.52
CA PRO A 61 6.60 -16.91 -8.52
C PRO A 61 5.33 -17.76 -8.61
N GLN A 62 5.26 -18.59 -9.64
CA GLN A 62 4.24 -19.62 -9.76
C GLN A 62 4.43 -20.56 -8.56
N GLU A 63 3.51 -20.54 -7.61
CA GLU A 63 3.46 -21.57 -6.57
C GLU A 63 3.13 -22.88 -7.29
N SER A 64 4.13 -23.77 -7.33
CA SER A 64 3.99 -25.13 -7.80
C SER A 64 3.12 -25.90 -6.81
N GLU A 65 1.87 -26.16 -7.17
CA GLU A 65 1.06 -27.18 -6.51
C GLU A 65 1.65 -28.57 -6.86
N THR A 66 2.10 -29.28 -5.83
CA THR A 66 2.22 -30.75 -5.79
C THR A 66 0.98 -31.35 -5.15
#